data_AF-A0A3D5MIW0-F1
#
_entry.id   AF-A0A3D5MIW0-F1
#
_cell.length_a   1.000
_cell.length_b   1.000
_cell.length_c   1.000
_cell.angle_alpha   90.00
_cell.angle_beta   90.00
_cell.angle_gamma   90.00
#
_symmetry.space_group_name_H-M   'P 1'
#
loop_
_entity.id
_entity.type
_entity.pdbx_description
1 polymer ?
#
loop_
_entity_poly.entity_id
_entity_poly.type
_entity_poly.pdbx_seq_one_letter_code
_entity_poly.pdbx_strand_id
1 'polypeptide(L)' 'MDVNILIWPWWVQALLGAAGLFWSLDTWAKLRTRPPWAPGLVAVTTGLTIFSLILLGAGLWRVMT' A
#
# COMPACT_ATOMS: atom_id res chain seq x y z
N MET A 1 5.04 -20.74 -19.38
CA MET A 1 5.97 -19.69 -18.89
C MET A 1 5.81 -19.66 -17.38
N ASP A 2 6.47 -20.59 -16.71
CA ASP A 2 6.44 -20.76 -15.26
C ASP A 2 7.38 -19.75 -14.64
N VAL A 3 6.91 -18.50 -14.62
CA VAL A 3 7.57 -17.46 -13.87
C VAL A 3 7.31 -17.79 -12.40
N ASN A 4 8.37 -17.77 -11.62
CA ASN A 4 8.42 -17.53 -10.19
C ASN A 4 7.47 -16.35 -9.80
N ILE A 5 6.16 -16.59 -9.75
CA ILE A 5 5.07 -15.61 -9.75
C ILE A 5 4.82 -15.10 -8.31
N LEU A 6 5.74 -14.27 -7.83
CA LEU A 6 5.80 -13.69 -6.48
C LEU A 6 6.09 -14.71 -5.37
N ILE A 7 7.13 -14.42 -4.59
CA ILE A 7 7.61 -15.18 -3.43
C ILE A 7 6.48 -15.42 -2.38
N TRP A 8 5.37 -14.67 -2.44
CA TRP A 8 4.35 -14.59 -1.38
C TRP A 8 2.94 -14.94 -1.92
N PRO A 9 2.12 -15.72 -1.16
CA PRO A 9 0.72 -15.99 -1.51
C PRO A 9 -0.12 -14.73 -1.71
N TRP A 10 -1.20 -14.83 -2.51
CA TRP A 10 -2.08 -13.70 -2.85
C TRP A 10 -2.64 -13.00 -1.60
N TRP A 11 -2.97 -13.76 -0.56
CA TRP A 11 -3.55 -13.22 0.67
C TRP A 11 -2.54 -12.37 1.44
N VAL A 12 -1.24 -12.70 1.35
CA VAL A 12 -0.20 -11.89 2.00
C VAL A 12 0.00 -10.56 1.28
N GLN A 13 -0.06 -10.57 -0.06
CA GLN A 13 -0.02 -9.34 -0.85
C GLN A 13 -1.22 -8.44 -0.56
N ALA A 14 -2.41 -9.03 -0.49
CA ALA A 14 -3.63 -8.30 -0.14
C ALA A 14 -3.57 -7.73 1.29
N LEU A 15 -3.10 -8.50 2.28
CA LEU A 15 -2.94 -8.03 3.66
C LEU A 15 -1.89 -6.93 3.78
N LEU A 16 -0.74 -7.05 3.11
CA LEU A 16 0.29 -6.01 3.10
C LEU A 16 -0.22 -4.73 2.43
N GLY A 17 -0.94 -4.86 1.30
CA GLY A 17 -1.59 -3.74 0.64
C GLY A 17 -2.62 -3.07 1.55
N ALA A 18 -3.49 -3.84 2.19
CA ALA A 18 -4.49 -3.32 3.12
C ALA A 18 -3.85 -2.61 4.33
N ALA A 19 -2.86 -3.24 4.97
CA ALA A 19 -2.14 -2.66 6.11
C ALA A 19 -1.41 -1.36 5.75
N GLY A 20 -0.75 -1.32 4.58
CA GLY A 20 -0.09 -0.12 4.07
C GLY A 20 -1.07 1.01 3.76
N LEU A 21 -2.27 0.68 3.25
CA LEU A 21 -3.37 1.63 3.05
C LEU A 21 -3.90 2.20 4.37
N PHE A 22 -4.15 1.35 5.37
CA PHE A 22 -4.58 1.79 6.70
C PHE A 22 -3.56 2.73 7.34
N TRP A 23 -2.27 2.38 7.28
CA TRP A 23 -1.21 3.24 7.81
C TRP A 23 -1.10 4.56 7.05
N SER A 24 -1.26 4.54 5.74
CA SER A 24 -1.22 5.75 4.90
C SER A 24 -2.36 6.70 5.27
N LEU A 25 -3.59 6.18 5.45
CA LEU A 25 -4.75 6.97 5.87
C LEU A 25 -4.54 7.64 7.24
N ASP A 26 -4.03 6.90 8.22
CA ASP A 26 -3.70 7.44 9.55
C ASP A 26 -2.61 8.52 9.46
N THR A 27 -1.59 8.30 8.62
CA THR A 27 -0.51 9.27 8.39
C THR A 27 -1.02 10.55 7.74
N TRP A 28 -1.92 10.44 6.74
CA TRP A 28 -2.58 11.60 6.14
C TRP A 28 -3.45 12.37 7.13
N ALA A 29 -4.16 11.68 8.02
CA ALA A 29 -4.95 12.32 9.08
C ALA A 29 -4.05 13.09 10.06
N LYS A 30 -2.89 12.54 10.40
CA LYS A 30 -1.88 13.20 11.24
C LYS A 30 -1.23 14.39 10.53
N LEU A 31 -0.96 14.29 9.23
CA LEU A 31 -0.43 15.39 8.42
C LEU A 31 -1.41 16.56 8.31
N ARG A 32 -2.73 16.30 8.26
CA ARG A 32 -3.75 17.37 8.27
C ARG A 32 -3.81 18.14 9.58
N THR A 33 -3.40 17.53 10.69
CA THR A 33 -3.61 18.07 12.04
C THR A 33 -2.35 18.63 12.68
N ARG A 34 -1.16 18.41 12.09
CA ARG A 34 0.13 18.87 12.66
C ARG A 34 0.93 19.76 11.69
N PRO A 35 1.13 21.05 12.00
CA PRO A 35 2.19 21.84 11.38
C PRO A 35 3.55 21.46 12.00
N PRO A 36 4.68 21.47 11.25
CA PRO A 36 4.86 21.81 9.85
C PRO A 36 4.65 20.61 8.92
N TRP A 37 4.20 20.91 7.71
CA TRP A 37 3.85 19.96 6.67
C TRP A 37 5.18 19.38 6.15
N ALA A 38 5.62 18.25 6.67
CA ALA A 38 6.88 17.63 6.29
C ALA A 38 6.79 17.16 4.82
N PRO A 39 7.38 17.88 3.84
CA PRO A 39 7.14 17.62 2.42
C PRO A 39 7.63 16.24 2.00
N GLY A 40 8.73 15.79 2.62
CA GLY A 40 9.24 14.43 2.45
C GLY A 40 8.27 13.35 2.93
N LEU A 41 7.56 13.60 4.04
CA LEU A 41 6.55 12.67 4.55
C LEU A 41 5.35 12.58 3.60
N VAL A 42 4.92 13.71 3.02
CA VAL A 42 3.83 13.75 2.03
C VAL A 42 4.20 12.90 0.79
N ALA A 43 5.39 13.07 0.24
CA ALA A 43 5.87 12.30 -0.91
C ALA A 43 5.98 10.80 -0.60
N VAL A 44 6.54 10.45 0.57
CA VAL A 44 6.66 9.05 1.02
C VAL A 44 5.29 8.40 1.24
N THR A 45 4.36 9.11 1.90
CA THR A 45 3.01 8.59 2.16
C THR A 45 2.23 8.40 0.86
N THR A 46 2.42 9.29 -0.12
CA THR A 46 1.84 9.16 -1.47
C THR A 46 2.37 7.93 -2.19
N GLY A 47 3.70 7.75 -2.22
CA GLY A 47 4.32 6.58 -2.85
C GLY A 47 3.89 5.26 -2.20
N LEU A 48 3.81 5.25 -0.87
CA LEU A 48 3.35 4.08 -0.12
C LEU A 48 1.87 3.79 -0.37
N THR A 49 1.03 4.82 -0.51
CA THR A 49 -0.40 4.66 -0.85
C THR A 49 -0.56 3.97 -2.21
N ILE A 50 0.19 4.43 -3.22
CA ILE A 50 0.17 3.84 -4.56
C ILE A 50 0.67 2.39 -4.53
N PHE A 51 1.79 2.13 -3.86
CA PHE A 51 2.32 0.77 -3.74
C PHE A 51 1.36 -0.18 -3.02
N SER A 52 0.70 0.30 -1.98
CA SER A 52 -0.31 -0.44 -1.22
C SER A 52 -1.55 -0.77 -2.06
N LEU A 53 -2.01 0.16 -2.90
CA LEU A 53 -3.09 -0.07 -3.87
C LEU A 53 -2.71 -1.11 -4.92
N ILE A 54 -1.47 -1.05 -5.45
CA ILE A 54 -0.97 -2.03 -6.42
C ILE A 54 -0.91 -3.42 -5.80
N LEU A 55 -0.39 -3.55 -4.57
CA LEU A 55 -0.33 -4.82 -3.85
C LEU A 55 -1.72 -5.39 -3.55
N LEU A 56 -2.65 -4.54 -3.10
CA LEU A 56 -4.02 -4.95 -2.84
C LEU A 56 -4.72 -5.38 -4.14
N GLY A 57 -4.58 -4.58 -5.20
CA GLY A 57 -5.14 -4.89 -6.52
C GLY A 57 -4.57 -6.17 -7.12
N ALA A 58 -3.26 -6.38 -7.04
CA ALA A 58 -2.62 -7.60 -7.52
C ALA A 58 -3.03 -8.84 -6.71
N GLY A 59 -3.14 -8.71 -5.38
CA GLY A 59 -3.61 -9.77 -4.50
C GLY A 59 -5.06 -10.16 -4.80
N LEU A 60 -5.95 -9.17 -4.99
CA LEU A 60 -7.36 -9.41 -5.33
C LEU A 60 -7.55 -9.94 -6.75
N TRP A 61 -6.79 -9.43 -7.73
CA TRP A 61 -6.86 -9.92 -9.11
C TRP A 61 -6.54 -11.41 -9.19
N ARG A 62 -5.55 -11.87 -8.43
CA ARG A 62 -5.19 -13.30 -8.32
C ARG A 62 -6.26 -14.17 -7.65
N VAL A 63 -7.21 -13.60 -6.90
CA VAL A 63 -8.36 -14.34 -6.37
C VAL A 63 -9.41 -14.57 -7.46
N MET A 64 -9.50 -13.65 -8.42
CA MET A 64 -10.55 -13.65 -9.44
C MET A 64 -10.16 -14.45 -10.69
N THR A 65 -8.88 -14.78 -10.88
CA THR A 65 -8.33 -15.64 -11.94
C THR A 65 -8.01 -17.03 -11.43
#